data_AF-A0A6B9VPC0-F1
#
_entry.id   AF-A0A6B9VPC0-F1
#
_cell.length_a   1.000
_cell.length_b   1.000
_cell.length_c   1.000
_cell.angle_alpha   90.00
_cell.angle_beta   90.00
_cell.angle_gamma   90.00
#
_symmetry.space_group_name_H-M   'P 1'
#
loop_
_entity.id
_entity.type
_entity.pdbx_description
1 polymer ?
#
loop_
_entity_poly.entity_id
_entity_poly.type
_entity_poly.pdbx_seq_one_letter_code
_entity_poly.pdbx_strand_id
1 'polypeptide(L)' 'MKLLTSEEIKKLDDKQIEDEIFNIKKTLFDFRMKQATRQPIKPHLFKLYKRQLAKILTIKSNSNIYN' A
#
# COMPACT_ATOMS: atom_id res chain seq x y z
N MET A 1 -5.94 6.82 -5.07
CA MET A 1 -5.06 5.65 -5.29
C MET A 1 -5.91 4.43 -5.58
N LYS A 2 -5.60 3.68 -6.64
CA LYS A 2 -6.34 2.49 -7.07
C LYS A 2 -5.99 1.31 -6.13
N LEU A 3 -7.00 0.53 -5.73
CA LEU A 3 -6.78 -0.72 -5.02
C LEU A 3 -6.43 -1.81 -6.02
N LEU A 4 -5.29 -2.45 -5.80
CA LEU A 4 -4.81 -3.54 -6.63
C LEU A 4 -5.29 -4.89 -6.11
N THR A 5 -5.66 -5.76 -7.03
CA THR A 5 -5.89 -7.18 -6.79
C THR A 5 -4.55 -7.92 -6.64
N SER A 6 -4.57 -9.12 -6.05
CA SER A 6 -3.36 -9.91 -5.86
C SER A 6 -2.71 -10.31 -7.19
N GLU A 7 -3.51 -10.50 -8.24
CA GLU A 7 -3.02 -10.81 -9.59
C GLU A 7 -2.35 -9.61 -10.25
N GLU A 8 -2.92 -8.41 -10.11
CA GLU A 8 -2.30 -7.18 -10.61
C GLU A 8 -0.94 -6.94 -9.93
N ILE A 9 -0.84 -7.16 -8.61
CA ILE A 9 0.42 -6.97 -7.87
C ILE A 9 1.52 -7.92 -8.38
N LYS A 10 1.17 -9.17 -8.72
CA LYS A 10 2.14 -10.15 -9.27
C LYS A 10 2.67 -9.79 -10.65
N LYS A 11 1.97 -8.93 -11.40
CA LYS A 11 2.37 -8.49 -12.75
C LYS A 11 3.26 -7.24 -12.72
N LEU A 12 3.46 -6.64 -11.56
CA LEU A 12 4.30 -5.45 -11.41
C LEU A 12 5.77 -5.82 -11.44
N ASP A 13 6.57 -4.95 -12.05
CA ASP A 13 8.02 -5.00 -11.99
C ASP A 13 8.52 -4.52 -10.60
N ASP A 14 9.75 -4.88 -10.23
CA ASP A 14 10.34 -4.56 -8.91
C ASP A 14 10.33 -3.06 -8.63
N LYS A 15 10.62 -2.24 -9.65
CA LYS A 15 10.56 -0.79 -9.54
C LYS A 15 9.14 -0.28 -9.28
N GLN A 16 8.16 -0.85 -9.97
CA GLN A 16 6.75 -0.47 -9.80
C GLN A 16 6.22 -0.88 -8.42
N ILE A 17 6.68 -2.03 -7.90
CA ILE A 17 6.38 -2.47 -6.53
C ILE A 17 6.91 -1.45 -5.52
N GLU A 18 8.16 -1.00 -5.66
CA GLU A 18 8.74 0.01 -4.77
C GLU A 18 8.01 1.36 -4.85
N ASP A 19 7.70 1.83 -6.06
CA ASP A 19 6.95 3.06 -6.28
C ASP A 19 5.57 2.99 -5.61
N GLU A 20 4.88 1.85 -5.75
CA GLU A 20 3.57 1.62 -5.13
C GLU A 20 3.68 1.58 -3.60
N ILE A 21 4.70 0.90 -3.05
CA ILE A 21 4.97 0.90 -1.59
C ILE A 21 5.18 2.32 -1.09
N PHE A 22 5.97 3.13 -1.79
CA PHE A 22 6.23 4.52 -1.44
C PHE A 22 4.93 5.35 -1.46
N ASN A 23 4.13 5.21 -2.51
CA ASN A 23 2.85 5.91 -2.65
C ASN A 23 1.85 5.55 -1.54
N ILE A 24 1.76 4.27 -1.17
CA ILE A 24 0.89 3.85 -0.06
C ILE A 24 1.40 4.39 1.27
N LYS A 25 2.72 4.33 1.53
CA LYS A 25 3.31 4.88 2.76
C LYS A 25 3.05 6.38 2.90
N LYS A 26 3.21 7.14 1.81
CA LYS A 26 2.88 8.57 1.76
C LYS A 26 1.41 8.82 2.05
N THR A 27 0.52 8.09 1.39
CA THR A 27 -0.93 8.18 1.63
C THR A 27 -1.28 7.90 3.09
N LEU A 28 -0.72 6.83 3.69
CA LEU A 28 -0.94 6.50 5.10
C LEU A 28 -0.39 7.58 6.05
N PHE A 29 0.72 8.23 5.70
CA PHE A 29 1.25 9.36 6.44
C PHE A 29 0.28 10.55 6.40
N ASP A 30 -0.25 10.89 5.23
CA ASP A 30 -1.24 11.96 5.09
C ASP A 30 -2.50 11.66 5.91
N PHE A 31 -2.99 10.42 5.91
CA PHE A 31 -4.12 10.03 6.77
C PHE A 31 -3.83 10.23 8.26
N ARG A 32 -2.63 9.86 8.73
CA ARG A 32 -2.22 10.09 10.13
C ARG A 32 -2.13 11.57 10.46
N MET A 33 -1.60 12.39 9.55
CA MET A 33 -1.50 13.82 9.76
C MET A 33 -2.89 14.49 9.81
N LYS A 34 -3.80 14.10 8.91
CA LYS A 34 -5.20 14.54 8.94
C LYS A 34 -5.90 14.13 10.22
N GLN A 35 -5.65 12.91 10.70
CA GLN A 35 -6.20 12.44 11.97
C GLN A 35 -5.68 13.28 13.16
N ALA A 36 -4.37 13.54 13.21
CA ALA A 36 -3.75 14.34 14.27
C ALA A 36 -4.28 15.78 14.30
N THR A 37 -4.53 16.37 13.13
CA THR A 37 -5.09 17.71 12.97
C THR A 37 -6.62 17.77 13.10
N ARG A 38 -7.28 16.66 13.47
CA ARG A 38 -8.74 16.52 13.58
C ARG A 38 -9.50 16.86 12.29
N GLN A 39 -8.86 16.71 11.13
CA GLN A 39 -9.52 16.85 9.84
C GLN A 39 -10.43 15.64 9.57
N PRO A 40 -11.50 15.83 8.76
CA PRO A 40 -12.35 14.71 8.37
C PRO A 40 -11.56 13.70 7.53
N ILE A 41 -11.53 12.46 8.00
CA ILE A 41 -10.91 11.33 7.30
C ILE A 41 -11.95 10.25 7.00
N LYS A 42 -11.64 9.40 6.03
CA LYS A 42 -12.42 8.21 5.69
C LYS A 42 -11.73 6.98 6.30
N PRO A 43 -12.17 6.46 7.47
CA PRO A 43 -11.43 5.40 8.19
C PRO A 43 -11.34 4.09 7.41
N HIS A 44 -12.38 3.79 6.60
CA HIS A 44 -12.39 2.60 5.74
C HIS A 44 -11.25 2.65 4.71
N LEU A 45 -10.93 3.82 4.15
CA LEU A 45 -9.80 3.96 3.21
C LEU A 45 -8.46 3.69 3.88
N PHE A 46 -8.26 4.17 5.11
CA PHE A 46 -7.05 3.88 5.87
C PHE A 46 -6.85 2.37 6.06
N LYS A 47 -7.92 1.65 6.44
CA LYS A 47 -7.90 0.19 6.57
C LYS A 47 -7.61 -0.51 5.25
N LEU A 48 -8.18 -0.04 4.14
CA LEU A 48 -7.96 -0.60 2.81
C LEU A 48 -6.52 -0.42 2.35
N TYR A 49 -5.94 0.78 2.48
CA TYR A 49 -4.56 1.05 2.09
C TYR A 49 -3.55 0.31 2.96
N LYS A 50 -3.81 0.19 4.27
CA LYS A 50 -2.98 -0.66 5.15
C LYS A 50 -2.99 -2.12 4.71
N ARG A 51 -4.15 -2.65 4.32
CA ARG A 51 -4.28 -4.02 3.79
C ARG A 51 -3.56 -4.18 2.44
N GLN A 52 -3.65 -3.20 1.56
CA GLN A 52 -2.96 -3.22 0.27
C GLN A 52 -1.44 -3.24 0.44
N LEU A 53 -0.89 -2.41 1.34
CA LEU A 53 0.54 -2.44 1.65
C LEU A 53 0.99 -3.81 2.15
N ALA A 54 0.22 -4.43 3.06
CA ALA A 54 0.53 -5.76 3.56
C ALA A 54 0.55 -6.81 2.43
N LYS A 55 -0.43 -6.79 1.52
CA LYS A 55 -0.47 -7.71 0.38
C LYS A 55 0.76 -7.58 -0.52
N ILE A 56 1.15 -6.34 -0.84
CA ILE A 56 2.33 -6.08 -1.70
C ILE A 56 3.59 -6.61 -1.02
N LEU A 57 3.79 -6.32 0.27
CA LEU A 57 4.95 -6.79 1.02
C LEU A 57 5.01 -8.32 1.12
N THR A 58 3.86 -8.99 1.32
CA THR A 58 3.81 -10.46 1.33
C THR A 58 4.19 -11.04 -0.02
N ILE A 59 3.66 -10.50 -1.13
CA ILE A 59 3.99 -10.99 -2.46
C ILE A 59 5.48 -10.77 -2.76
N LYS A 60 6.01 -9.57 -2.48
CA LYS A 60 7.43 -9.26 -2.64
C LYS A 60 8.32 -10.20 -1.83
N SER A 61 7.97 -10.44 -0.57
CA SER A 61 8.71 -11.36 0.30
C SER A 61 8.71 -12.78 -0.23
N ASN A 62 7.57 -13.25 -0.73
CA ASN A 62 7.48 -14.58 -1.34
C ASN A 62 8.35 -14.68 -2.60
N SER A 63 8.32 -13.68 -3.49
CA SER A 63 9.18 -13.66 -4.68
C SER A 63 10.67 -13.72 -4.32
N ASN A 64 11.10 -13.01 -3.28
CA ASN A 64 12.50 -12.98 -2.83
C ASN A 64 12.96 -14.30 -2.16
N ILE A 65 12.04 -15.16 -1.72
CA ILE A 65 12.38 -16.47 -1.12
C ILE A 65 12.73 -17.51 -2.21
N TYR A 66 12.25 -17.32 -3.45
CA TYR A 66 12.44 -18.25 -4.56
C TYR A 66 13.51 -17.81 -5.57
N ASN A 67 14.15 -16.65 -5.36
CA ASN A 67 15.29 -16.15 -6.12
C ASN A 67 16.59 -16.38 -5.35
#